data_AF-A0A923Y228-F1
#
_entry.id   AF-A0A923Y228-F1
#
_cell.length_a   1.000
_cell.length_b   1.000
_cell.length_c   1.000
_cell.angle_alpha   90.00
_cell.angle_beta   90.00
_cell.angle_gamma   90.00
#
_symmetry.space_group_name_H-M   'P 1'
#
loop_
_entity.id
_entity.type
_entity.pdbx_description
1 polymer ?
#
loop_
_entity_poly.entity_id
_entity_poly.type
_entity_poly.pdbx_seq_one_letter_code
_entity_poly.pdbx_strand_id
1 'polypeptide(L)'
;THIGISPATPAQLQAAQDIAPIVTVQNLYNVVNRTDDAMIDSLADQGISYVPYFPLGGFTPIQSAGLQQVATSLSASQQQVALAWLLQRSPNILLIPGTSSRLHLRENIAAADLVLTAEHLATLNGLAGH
;
A
#
# COMPACT_ATOMS: atom_id res chain seq x y z
N THR A 1 -8.39 9.05 23.02
CA THR A 1 -7.35 8.06 22.69
C THR A 1 -7.78 7.30 21.46
N HIS A 2 -6.86 6.94 20.57
CA HIS A 2 -7.12 6.21 19.32
C HIS A 2 -6.49 4.82 19.39
N ILE A 3 -7.18 3.79 18.90
CA ILE A 3 -6.72 2.38 18.97
C ILE A 3 -6.50 1.85 17.55
N GLY A 4 -5.36 1.21 17.34
CA GLY A 4 -5.03 0.48 16.12
C GLY A 4 -4.57 -0.95 16.41
N ILE A 5 -4.64 -1.83 15.43
CA ILE A 5 -4.26 -3.25 15.55
C ILE A 5 -3.28 -3.67 14.46
N SER A 6 -2.33 -4.55 14.79
CA SER A 6 -1.25 -4.99 13.90
C SER A 6 -0.54 -6.28 14.38
N PRO A 7 -0.25 -7.24 13.49
CA PRO A 7 -1.06 -7.55 12.33
C PRO A 7 -2.43 -8.12 12.79
N ALA A 8 -3.46 -8.02 11.95
CA ALA A 8 -4.78 -8.51 12.27
C ALA A 8 -5.46 -9.21 11.08
N THR A 9 -6.03 -10.38 11.35
CA THR A 9 -6.96 -11.05 10.43
C THR A 9 -8.35 -10.40 10.48
N PRO A 10 -9.23 -10.64 9.49
CA PRO A 10 -10.62 -10.15 9.54
C PRO A 10 -11.37 -10.57 10.81
N ALA A 11 -11.17 -11.80 11.28
CA ALA A 11 -11.79 -12.29 12.51
C ALA A 11 -11.28 -11.55 13.76
N GLN A 12 -9.98 -11.24 13.81
CA GLN A 12 -9.39 -10.46 14.91
C GLN A 12 -9.83 -8.99 14.86
N LEU A 13 -9.96 -8.41 13.67
CA LEU A 13 -10.50 -7.06 13.48
C LEU A 13 -11.94 -6.98 14.02
N GLN A 14 -12.79 -7.93 13.66
CA GLN A 14 -14.17 -7.98 14.18
C GLN A 14 -14.19 -8.08 15.71
N ALA A 15 -13.44 -9.02 16.28
CA ALA A 15 -13.37 -9.18 17.72
C ALA A 15 -12.83 -7.93 18.43
N ALA A 16 -11.90 -7.20 17.81
CA ALA A 16 -11.40 -5.94 18.36
C ALA A 16 -12.44 -4.81 18.31
N GLN A 17 -13.22 -4.73 17.22
CA GLN A 17 -14.32 -3.77 17.08
C GLN A 17 -15.45 -4.00 18.08
N ASP A 18 -15.68 -5.26 18.49
CA ASP A 18 -16.65 -5.60 19.54
C ASP A 18 -16.22 -5.06 20.93
N ILE A 19 -14.92 -4.80 21.13
CA ILE A 19 -14.35 -4.32 22.39
C ILE A 19 -14.24 -2.80 22.40
N ALA A 20 -13.75 -2.19 21.32
CA ALA A 20 -13.51 -0.75 21.24
C ALA A 20 -13.48 -0.23 19.79
N PRO A 21 -13.69 1.09 19.58
CA PRO A 21 -13.52 1.70 18.26
C PRO A 21 -12.08 1.57 17.75
N ILE A 22 -11.91 0.87 16.62
CA ILE A 22 -10.64 0.71 15.92
C ILE A 22 -10.55 1.78 14.83
N VAL A 23 -9.45 2.53 14.80
CA VAL A 23 -9.25 3.61 13.81
C VAL A 23 -8.15 3.34 12.81
N THR A 24 -7.34 2.29 13.01
CA THR A 24 -6.36 1.86 12.01
C THR A 24 -6.05 0.37 12.09
N VAL A 25 -5.78 -0.22 10.94
CA VAL A 25 -5.16 -1.55 10.79
C VAL A 25 -3.80 -1.39 10.12
N GLN A 26 -2.79 -2.13 10.57
CA GLN A 26 -1.49 -2.18 9.92
C GLN A 26 -1.11 -3.64 9.62
N ASN A 27 -1.00 -3.97 8.34
CA ASN A 27 -0.77 -5.32 7.83
C ASN A 27 0.22 -5.31 6.65
N LEU A 28 0.65 -6.50 6.22
CA LEU A 28 1.46 -6.67 5.02
C LEU A 28 0.58 -6.45 3.77
N TYR A 29 0.91 -5.47 2.95
CA TYR A 29 0.24 -5.26 1.66
C TYR A 29 1.12 -4.46 0.71
N ASN A 30 1.16 -4.86 -0.56
CA ASN A 30 1.90 -4.17 -1.62
C ASN A 30 1.39 -4.64 -3.00
N VAL A 31 1.99 -4.12 -4.07
CA VAL A 31 1.54 -4.40 -5.45
C VAL A 31 1.54 -5.90 -5.82
N VAL A 32 2.31 -6.75 -5.12
CA VAL A 32 2.33 -8.20 -5.36
C VAL A 32 1.57 -9.00 -4.30
N ASN A 33 1.55 -8.55 -3.04
CA ASN A 33 0.81 -9.19 -1.95
C ASN A 33 -0.50 -8.44 -1.69
N ARG A 34 -1.60 -9.03 -2.15
CA ARG A 34 -2.94 -8.42 -2.15
C ARG A 34 -3.98 -9.20 -1.35
N THR A 35 -3.55 -9.98 -0.35
CA THR A 35 -4.48 -10.81 0.47
C THR A 35 -5.55 -9.99 1.17
N ASP A 36 -5.27 -8.72 1.45
CA ASP A 36 -6.15 -7.83 2.22
C ASP A 36 -7.05 -6.94 1.35
N ASP A 37 -7.19 -7.20 0.04
CA ASP A 37 -8.02 -6.36 -0.84
C ASP A 37 -9.43 -6.14 -0.29
N ALA A 38 -10.12 -7.21 0.12
CA ALA A 38 -11.47 -7.11 0.70
C ALA A 38 -11.50 -6.41 2.07
N MET A 39 -10.45 -6.55 2.88
CA MET A 39 -10.35 -5.86 4.15
C MET A 39 -10.17 -4.36 3.94
N ILE A 40 -9.28 -3.96 3.02
CA ILE A 40 -9.03 -2.55 2.69
C ILE A 40 -10.32 -1.86 2.25
N ASP A 41 -11.08 -2.50 1.36
CA ASP A 41 -12.34 -1.97 0.85
C ASP A 41 -13.37 -1.81 1.99
N SER A 42 -13.52 -2.85 2.83
CA SER A 42 -14.42 -2.80 3.98
C SER A 42 -14.03 -1.72 5.01
N LEU A 43 -12.73 -1.53 5.26
CA LEU A 43 -12.23 -0.49 6.16
C LEU A 43 -12.44 0.91 5.56
N ALA A 44 -12.36 1.06 4.23
CA ALA A 44 -12.60 2.32 3.55
C ALA A 44 -14.05 2.77 3.73
N ASP A 45 -15.02 1.85 3.59
CA ASP A 45 -16.44 2.10 3.84
C ASP A 45 -16.70 2.52 5.29
N GLN A 46 -15.88 2.05 6.23
CA GLN A 46 -15.96 2.39 7.66
C GLN A 46 -15.20 3.67 8.03
N GLY A 47 -14.43 4.27 7.12
CA GLY A 47 -13.54 5.40 7.42
C GLY A 47 -12.35 5.03 8.32
N ILE A 48 -11.94 3.76 8.34
CA ILE A 48 -10.81 3.26 9.12
C ILE A 48 -9.57 3.21 8.22
N SER A 49 -8.43 3.75 8.69
CA SER A 49 -7.21 3.75 7.89
C SER A 49 -6.56 2.37 7.80
N TYR A 50 -5.95 2.09 6.67
CA TYR A 50 -5.10 0.93 6.45
C TYR A 50 -3.66 1.39 6.19
N VAL A 51 -2.72 0.89 6.99
CA VAL A 51 -1.30 1.27 6.93
C VAL A 51 -0.49 0.07 6.47
N PRO A 52 -0.08 -0.04 5.19
CA PRO A 52 0.71 -1.17 4.72
C PRO A 52 2.14 -1.12 5.26
N TYR A 53 2.62 -2.20 5.88
CA TYR A 53 4.05 -2.44 6.07
C TYR A 53 4.62 -3.25 4.90
N PHE A 54 5.95 -3.13 4.70
CA PHE A 54 6.65 -3.64 3.51
C PHE A 54 6.00 -3.24 2.16
N PRO A 55 5.73 -1.93 1.95
CA PRO A 55 5.09 -1.45 0.72
C PRO A 55 5.94 -1.67 -0.55
N LEU A 56 7.26 -1.89 -0.40
CA LEU A 56 8.23 -2.08 -1.48
C LEU A 56 8.79 -3.52 -1.54
N GLY A 57 8.18 -4.43 -0.78
CA GLY A 57 8.79 -5.71 -0.42
C GLY A 57 9.44 -5.66 0.96
N GLY A 58 9.60 -6.83 1.57
CA GLY A 58 10.21 -6.98 2.89
C GLY A 58 11.72 -6.94 2.81
N PHE A 59 12.39 -7.97 3.35
CA PHE A 59 13.84 -8.09 3.24
C PHE A 59 14.33 -8.22 1.79
N THR A 60 13.47 -8.69 0.90
CA THR A 60 13.71 -8.75 -0.54
C THR A 60 12.84 -7.71 -1.24
N PRO A 61 13.42 -6.76 -1.99
CA PRO A 61 12.66 -5.83 -2.81
C PRO A 61 11.81 -6.56 -3.85
N ILE A 62 10.67 -5.97 -4.20
CA ILE A 62 9.85 -6.45 -5.31
C ILE A 62 10.66 -6.36 -6.61
N GLN A 63 10.83 -7.49 -7.29
CA GLN A 63 11.44 -7.54 -8.62
C GLN A 63 10.35 -7.89 -9.64
N SER A 64 9.98 -6.93 -10.49
CA SER A 64 8.96 -7.14 -11.51
C SER A 64 9.28 -6.36 -12.77
N ALA A 65 9.23 -7.06 -13.92
CA ALA A 65 9.37 -6.44 -15.23
C ALA A 65 8.25 -5.41 -15.50
N GLY A 66 7.02 -5.68 -15.04
CA GLY A 66 5.90 -4.75 -15.19
C GLY A 66 6.07 -3.49 -14.34
N LEU A 67 6.59 -3.63 -13.11
CA LEU A 67 6.91 -2.47 -12.26
C LEU A 67 8.02 -1.61 -12.89
N GLN A 68 9.07 -2.25 -13.42
CA GLN A 68 10.14 -1.57 -14.13
C GLN A 68 9.64 -0.88 -15.42
N GLN A 69 8.75 -1.52 -16.18
CA GLN A 69 8.18 -0.94 -17.40
C GLN A 69 7.43 0.36 -17.10
N VAL A 70 6.57 0.37 -16.07
CA VAL A 70 5.80 1.56 -15.68
C VAL A 70 6.71 2.64 -15.10
N ALA A 71 7.73 2.26 -14.32
CA ALA A 71 8.72 3.21 -13.82
C ALA A 71 9.45 3.93 -14.97
N THR A 72 9.87 3.18 -15.98
CA THR A 72 10.51 3.73 -17.19
C THR A 72 9.58 4.65 -17.97
N SER A 73 8.31 4.28 -18.19
CA SER A 73 7.36 5.12 -18.95
C SER A 73 7.08 6.47 -18.26
N LEU A 74 7.13 6.49 -16.92
CA LEU A 74 6.89 7.69 -16.11
C LEU A 74 8.17 8.47 -15.79
N SER A 75 9.35 8.00 -16.21
CA SER A 75 10.65 8.56 -15.78
C SER A 75 10.76 8.68 -14.26
N ALA A 76 10.22 7.67 -13.54
CA ALA A 76 10.17 7.62 -12.08
C ALA A 76 10.92 6.39 -11.56
N SER A 77 11.22 6.34 -10.25
CA SER A 77 11.77 5.13 -9.64
C SER A 77 10.68 4.07 -9.43
N GLN A 78 11.07 2.78 -9.41
CA GLN A 78 10.13 1.69 -9.08
C GLN A 78 9.47 1.89 -7.71
N GLN A 79 10.21 2.48 -6.76
CA GLN A 79 9.70 2.84 -5.44
C GLN A 79 8.59 3.88 -5.53
N GLN A 80 8.77 4.95 -6.32
CA GLN A 80 7.72 5.94 -6.50
C GLN A 80 6.46 5.33 -7.12
N VAL A 81 6.62 4.47 -8.13
CA VAL A 81 5.47 3.80 -8.78
C VAL A 81 4.73 2.89 -7.80
N ALA A 82 5.45 2.10 -6.99
CA ALA A 82 4.83 1.21 -6.01
C ALA A 82 4.05 1.99 -4.93
N LEU A 83 4.61 3.10 -4.44
CA LEU A 83 3.94 3.97 -3.46
C LEU A 83 2.75 4.70 -4.09
N ALA A 84 2.88 5.21 -5.31
CA ALA A 84 1.80 5.85 -6.05
C ALA A 84 0.61 4.89 -6.26
N TRP A 85 0.90 3.62 -6.59
CA TRP A 85 -0.12 2.59 -6.75
C TRP A 85 -0.89 2.37 -5.44
N LEU A 86 -0.19 2.27 -4.30
CA LEU A 86 -0.83 2.12 -3.01
C LEU A 86 -1.73 3.31 -2.64
N LEU A 87 -1.28 4.54 -2.89
CA LEU A 87 -2.09 5.75 -2.66
C LEU A 87 -3.34 5.81 -3.54
N GLN A 88 -3.28 5.23 -4.75
CA GLN A 88 -4.41 5.18 -5.68
C GLN A 88 -5.30 3.95 -5.49
N ARG A 89 -4.85 2.93 -4.75
CA ARG A 89 -5.60 1.68 -4.52
C ARG A 89 -6.86 1.92 -3.70
N SER A 90 -6.81 2.77 -2.68
CA SER A 90 -7.95 3.07 -1.82
C SER A 90 -7.73 4.37 -1.03
N PRO A 91 -8.76 5.21 -0.81
CA PRO A 91 -8.63 6.49 -0.10
C PRO A 91 -8.24 6.35 1.37
N ASN A 92 -8.41 5.18 1.98
CA ASN A 92 -8.05 4.93 3.38
C ASN A 92 -6.61 4.41 3.58
N ILE A 93 -5.83 4.27 2.51
CA ILE A 93 -4.43 3.83 2.61
C ILE A 93 -3.53 5.00 3.05
N LEU A 94 -2.78 4.79 4.13
CA LEU A 94 -1.79 5.74 4.64
C LEU A 94 -0.39 5.12 4.64
N LEU A 95 0.53 5.72 3.89
CA LEU A 95 1.88 5.20 3.73
C LEU A 95 2.86 5.71 4.80
N ILE A 96 3.70 4.81 5.29
CA ILE A 96 4.78 5.11 6.25
C ILE A 96 6.16 4.60 5.77
N PRO A 97 6.60 4.93 4.54
CA PRO A 97 7.83 4.39 3.99
C PRO A 97 9.04 4.94 4.74
N GLY A 98 9.73 4.08 5.48
CA GLY A 98 10.97 4.41 6.17
C GLY A 98 12.15 4.52 5.20
N THR A 99 13.06 5.46 5.45
CA THR A 99 14.33 5.56 4.72
C THR A 99 15.36 6.37 5.51
N SER A 100 16.64 6.00 5.39
CA SER A 100 17.78 6.79 5.89
C SER A 100 18.38 7.72 4.82
N SER A 101 17.95 7.58 3.56
CA SER A 101 18.44 8.37 2.43
C SER A 101 17.56 9.60 2.19
N ARG A 102 18.20 10.77 2.16
CA ARG A 102 17.53 12.03 1.78
C ARG A 102 16.99 12.02 0.36
N LEU A 103 17.61 11.25 -0.55
CA LEU A 103 17.12 11.09 -1.92
C LEU A 103 15.80 10.31 -1.90
N HIS A 104 15.80 9.13 -1.29
CA HIS A 104 14.59 8.29 -1.18
C HIS A 104 13.47 9.00 -0.40
N LEU A 105 13.81 9.86 0.58
CA LEU A 105 12.80 10.68 1.26
C LEU A 105 12.07 11.61 0.29
N ARG A 106 12.82 12.27 -0.62
CA ARG A 106 12.21 13.12 -1.66
C ARG A 106 11.38 12.31 -2.64
N GLU A 107 11.86 11.13 -3.03
CA GLU A 107 11.11 10.22 -3.90
C GLU A 107 9.81 9.74 -3.23
N ASN A 108 9.84 9.38 -1.94
CA ASN A 108 8.65 8.98 -1.18
C ASN A 108 7.58 10.07 -1.18
N ILE A 109 7.98 11.33 -1.01
CA ILE A 109 7.07 12.48 -1.04
C ILE A 109 6.51 12.67 -2.45
N ALA A 110 7.37 12.67 -3.47
CA ALA A 110 6.99 12.88 -4.87
C ALA A 110 6.11 11.76 -5.43
N ALA A 111 6.07 10.58 -4.81
CA ALA A 111 5.21 9.48 -5.23
C ALA A 111 3.71 9.84 -5.16
N ALA A 112 3.31 10.75 -4.26
CA ALA A 112 1.93 11.20 -4.14
C ALA A 112 1.44 12.00 -5.36
N ASP A 113 2.38 12.60 -6.11
CA ASP A 113 2.07 13.43 -7.29
C ASP A 113 2.07 12.61 -8.59
N LEU A 114 2.46 11.33 -8.56
CA LEU A 114 2.46 10.48 -9.75
C LEU A 114 1.04 10.05 -10.12
N VAL A 115 0.64 10.34 -11.35
CA VAL A 115 -0.63 9.90 -11.92
C VAL A 115 -0.40 8.59 -12.69
N LEU A 116 -1.05 7.50 -12.24
CA LEU A 116 -1.01 6.24 -12.97
C LEU A 116 -2.21 6.19 -13.92
N THR A 117 -1.93 5.96 -15.20
CA THR A 117 -2.99 5.80 -16.21
C THR A 117 -3.70 4.45 -16.00
N ALA A 118 -4.85 4.27 -16.65
CA ALA A 118 -5.54 2.99 -16.66
C ALA A 118 -4.63 1.84 -17.17
N GLU A 119 -3.75 2.10 -18.14
CA GLU A 119 -2.79 1.13 -18.66
C GLU A 119 -1.70 0.79 -17.63
N HIS A 120 -1.17 1.79 -16.92
CA HIS A 120 -0.23 1.57 -15.82
C HIS A 120 -0.88 0.72 -14.72
N LEU A 121 -2.09 1.08 -14.31
CA LEU A 121 -2.84 0.34 -13.30
C LEU A 121 -3.14 -1.10 -13.75
N ALA A 122 -3.53 -1.32 -15.01
CA ALA A 122 -3.75 -2.65 -15.54
C ALA A 122 -2.48 -3.51 -15.48
N THR A 123 -1.32 -2.94 -15.85
CA THR A 123 -0.02 -3.63 -15.78
C THR A 123 0.35 -3.98 -14.33
N LEU A 124 0.20 -3.03 -13.41
CA LEU A 124 0.53 -3.21 -11.99
C LEU A 124 -0.44 -4.18 -11.30
N ASN A 125 -1.72 -4.15 -11.64
CA ASN A 125 -2.71 -5.07 -11.10
C ASN A 125 -2.45 -6.52 -11.52
N GLY A 126 -1.84 -6.74 -12.69
CA GLY A 126 -1.40 -8.05 -13.15
C GLY A 126 -0.20 -8.63 -12.38
N LEU A 127 0.40 -7.89 -11.43
CA LEU A 127 1.53 -8.36 -10.62
C LEU A 127 1.12 -9.11 -9.36
N ALA A 128 -0.17 -9.10 -9.02
CA ALA A 128 -0.71 -9.84 -7.90
C ALA A 128 -0.35 -11.34 -8.03
N GLY A 129 0.25 -11.93 -7.00
CA GLY A 129 0.46 -13.38 -6.98
C GLY A 129 -0.87 -14.13 -7.04
N HIS A 130 -0.96 -15.16 -7.87
CA HIS A 130 -1.99 -16.21 -7.75
C HIS A 130 -1.72 -17.08 -6.53
#